data_AF-A0A0F9LMJ1-F1
#
_entry.id   AF-A0A0F9LMJ1-F1
#
_cell.length_a   1.000
_cell.length_b   1.000
_cell.length_c   1.000
_cell.angle_alpha   90.00
_cell.angle_beta   90.00
_cell.angle_gamma   90.00
#
_symmetry.space_group_name_H-M   'P 1'
#
loop_
_entity.id
_entity.type
_entity.pdbx_description
1 polymer ?
#
loop_
_entity_poly.entity_id
_entity_poly.type
_entity_poly.pdbx_seq_one_letter_code
_entity_poly.pdbx_strand_id
1 'polypeptide(L)'
;MVGELFGNYSTILMMFGFAVVATAPAFLISRLVAPRTGSSPVKFLPMECGQVPSGEGRTHFMMQYYAYILMFVIFDVMAIFLYAWGSTILNLPRTATLPIMAFLAIMFGAMAFALYQSQRRDIW
;
A
#
# COMPACT_ATOMS: atom_id res chain seq x y z
N MET A 1 -23.61 -23.99 8.46
CA MET A 1 -23.50 -22.54 8.18
C MET A 1 -22.54 -21.80 9.11
N VAL A 2 -22.82 -21.57 10.42
CA VAL A 2 -21.88 -20.85 11.30
C VAL A 2 -20.54 -21.59 11.48
N GLY A 3 -20.55 -22.91 11.68
CA GLY A 3 -19.33 -23.72 11.79
C GLY A 3 -18.49 -23.79 10.51
N GLU A 4 -19.11 -23.73 9.33
CA GLU A 4 -18.41 -23.70 8.03
C GLU A 4 -17.79 -22.33 7.76
N LEU A 5 -18.45 -21.25 8.19
CA LEU A 5 -17.90 -19.90 8.15
C LEU A 5 -16.61 -19.83 8.98
N PHE A 6 -16.66 -20.34 10.22
CA PHE A 6 -15.47 -20.45 11.06
C PHE A 6 -14.39 -21.34 10.45
N GLY A 7 -14.75 -22.45 9.80
CA GLY A 7 -13.81 -23.30 9.05
C GLY A 7 -13.08 -22.55 7.93
N ASN A 8 -13.81 -21.76 7.14
CA ASN A 8 -13.23 -20.98 6.03
C ASN A 8 -12.29 -19.88 6.53
N TYR A 9 -12.69 -19.11 7.54
CA TYR A 9 -11.81 -18.08 8.13
C TYR A 9 -10.64 -18.70 8.90
N SER A 10 -10.81 -19.89 9.50
CA SER A 10 -9.72 -20.59 10.19
C SER A 10 -8.58 -20.96 9.25
N THR A 11 -8.87 -21.26 7.97
CA THR A 11 -7.84 -21.56 6.96
C THR A 11 -6.98 -20.33 6.68
N ILE A 12 -7.59 -19.16 6.53
CA ILE A 12 -6.86 -17.89 6.31
C ILE A 12 -5.96 -17.57 7.51
N LEU A 13 -6.49 -17.71 8.73
CA LEU A 13 -5.72 -17.52 9.96
C LEU A 13 -4.56 -18.51 10.08
N MET A 14 -4.77 -19.77 9.69
CA MET A 14 -3.73 -20.79 9.67
C MET A 14 -2.63 -20.44 8.68
N MET A 15 -2.96 -19.99 7.47
CA MET A 15 -1.96 -19.56 6.47
C MET A 15 -1.16 -18.34 6.95
N PHE A 16 -1.82 -17.38 7.58
CA PHE A 16 -1.15 -16.23 8.19
C PHE A 16 -0.23 -16.66 9.34
N GLY A 17 -0.74 -17.52 10.24
CA GLY A 17 0.05 -18.09 11.33
C GLY A 17 1.27 -18.86 10.83
N PHE A 18 1.11 -19.66 9.78
CA PHE A 18 2.22 -20.34 9.12
C PHE A 18 3.25 -19.36 8.56
N ALA A 19 2.84 -18.28 7.90
CA ALA A 19 3.77 -17.26 7.40
C ALA A 19 4.57 -16.60 8.54
N VAL A 20 3.93 -16.32 9.67
CA VAL A 20 4.60 -15.78 10.88
C VAL A 20 5.57 -16.82 11.47
N VAL A 21 5.14 -18.07 11.62
CA VAL A 21 5.98 -19.16 12.16
C VAL A 21 7.12 -19.52 11.21
N ALA A 22 6.98 -19.33 9.90
CA ALA A 22 8.07 -19.54 8.94
C ALA A 22 9.10 -18.39 8.99
N THR A 23 8.64 -17.14 9.15
CA THR A 23 9.52 -15.95 9.08
C THR A 23 10.17 -15.60 10.42
N ALA A 24 9.45 -15.71 11.54
CA ALA A 24 9.94 -15.30 12.86
C ALA A 24 11.18 -16.10 13.31
N PRO A 25 11.23 -17.45 13.18
CA PRO A 25 12.43 -18.22 13.51
C PRO A 25 13.60 -17.87 12.61
N ALA A 26 13.39 -17.54 11.33
CA ALA A 26 14.46 -17.11 10.44
C ALA A 26 15.14 -15.84 10.96
N PHE A 27 14.36 -14.84 11.40
CA PHE A 27 14.90 -13.64 12.04
C PHE A 27 15.55 -13.94 13.40
N LEU A 28 14.97 -14.82 14.22
CA LEU A 28 15.52 -15.17 15.53
C LEU A 28 16.84 -15.94 15.41
N ILE A 29 16.90 -16.96 14.56
CA ILE A 29 18.12 -17.74 14.28
C ILE A 29 19.18 -16.82 13.69
N SER A 30 18.84 -15.98 12.71
CA SER A 30 19.77 -14.98 12.16
C SER A 30 20.35 -14.09 13.26
N ARG A 31 19.50 -13.60 14.17
CA ARG A 31 19.90 -12.75 15.29
C ARG A 31 20.74 -13.48 16.37
N LEU A 32 20.56 -14.80 16.53
CA LEU A 32 21.30 -15.64 17.49
C LEU A 32 22.66 -16.09 16.95
N VAL A 33 22.73 -16.45 15.66
CA VAL A 33 23.95 -16.92 14.99
C VAL A 33 24.86 -15.75 14.60
N ALA A 34 24.30 -14.56 14.34
CA ALA A 34 25.08 -13.41 13.90
C ALA A 34 26.20 -13.03 14.90
N PRO A 35 27.47 -12.91 14.44
CA PRO A 35 28.58 -12.54 15.30
C PRO A 35 28.40 -11.10 15.81
N ARG A 36 28.21 -10.97 17.12
CA ARG A 36 28.11 -9.68 17.81
C ARG A 36 29.49 -9.20 18.27
N THR A 37 30.42 -9.04 17.33
CA THR A 37 31.69 -8.36 17.64
C THR A 37 31.39 -6.95 18.12
N GLY A 38 31.96 -6.61 19.28
CA GLY A 38 31.78 -5.37 20.05
C GLY A 38 31.27 -4.20 19.22
N SER A 39 30.14 -3.64 19.67
CA SER A 39 29.39 -2.55 19.06
C SER A 39 30.29 -1.35 18.78
N SER A 40 31.04 -1.38 17.67
CA SER A 40 31.78 -0.22 17.20
C SER A 40 30.75 0.88 16.92
N PRO A 41 30.89 2.07 17.52
CA PRO A 41 29.95 3.16 17.33
C PRO A 41 29.79 3.53 15.85
N VAL A 42 30.80 3.26 15.02
CA VAL A 42 30.79 3.48 13.57
C VAL A 42 29.73 2.62 12.85
N LYS A 43 29.40 1.42 13.35
CA LYS A 43 28.40 0.54 12.71
C LYS A 43 26.97 1.11 12.75
N PHE A 44 26.71 2.06 13.64
CA PHE A 44 25.41 2.68 13.84
C PHE A 44 25.33 4.10 13.23
N LEU A 45 26.43 4.59 12.65
CA LEU A 45 26.45 5.87 11.95
C LEU A 45 25.82 5.72 10.56
N PRO A 46 25.07 6.74 10.08
CA PRO A 46 24.67 6.83 8.68
C PRO A 46 25.86 6.69 7.74
N MET A 47 25.66 6.02 6.62
CA MET A 47 26.69 5.84 5.59
C MET A 47 26.82 7.14 4.76
N GLU A 48 27.98 7.78 4.84
CA GLU A 48 28.32 9.02 4.10
C GLU A 48 29.63 8.83 3.29
N CYS A 49 29.71 7.76 2.48
CA CYS A 49 30.88 7.43 1.66
C CYS A 49 32.24 7.41 2.42
N GLY A 50 32.21 7.06 3.71
CA GLY A 50 33.39 7.03 4.59
C GLY A 50 33.67 8.33 5.33
N GLN A 51 32.85 9.37 5.16
CA GLN A 51 32.90 10.60 5.95
C GLN A 51 32.12 10.45 7.25
N VAL A 52 32.50 11.23 8.27
CA VAL A 52 31.74 11.32 9.52
C VAL A 52 30.48 12.15 9.25
N PRO A 53 29.27 11.61 9.46
CA PRO A 53 28.03 12.33 9.19
C PRO A 53 27.98 13.61 10.02
N SER A 54 27.67 14.73 9.38
CA SER A 54 27.65 16.05 10.01
C SER A 54 26.38 16.81 9.61
N GLY A 55 25.80 17.52 10.58
CA GLY A 55 24.55 18.26 10.40
C GLY A 55 23.30 17.38 10.42
N GLU A 56 22.16 18.04 10.34
CA GLU A 56 20.87 17.38 10.15
C GLU A 56 20.66 17.13 8.65
N GLY A 57 20.19 15.92 8.29
CA GLY A 57 19.86 15.59 6.92
C GLY A 57 18.79 16.56 6.40
N ARG A 58 19.15 17.36 5.39
CA ARG A 58 18.20 18.27 4.73
C ARG A 58 17.15 17.44 4.00
N THR A 59 16.01 17.20 4.64
CA THR A 59 14.88 16.51 4.01
C THR A 59 14.10 17.52 3.17
N HIS A 60 14.33 17.53 1.86
CA HIS A 60 13.35 18.12 0.95
C HIS A 60 12.19 17.12 0.82
N PHE A 61 11.07 17.40 1.49
CA PHE A 61 9.83 16.68 1.21
C PHE A 61 9.37 17.06 -0.19
N MET A 62 9.63 16.16 -1.14
CA MET A 62 9.21 16.34 -2.52
C MET A 62 7.69 16.19 -2.58
N MET A 63 6.97 17.33 -2.60
CA MET A 63 5.51 17.38 -2.68
C MET A 63 4.95 16.70 -3.95
N GLN A 64 5.81 16.44 -4.93
CA GLN A 64 5.47 15.73 -6.17
C GLN A 64 4.76 14.39 -5.96
N TYR A 65 5.00 13.69 -4.83
CA TYR A 65 4.37 12.39 -4.55
C TYR A 65 2.97 12.51 -3.92
N TYR A 66 2.62 13.67 -3.36
CA TYR A 66 1.37 13.85 -2.63
C TYR A 66 0.14 13.65 -3.53
N ALA A 67 0.17 14.21 -4.74
CA ALA A 67 -0.91 14.05 -5.71
C ALA A 67 -1.14 12.58 -6.08
N TYR A 68 -0.08 11.78 -6.22
CA TYR A 68 -0.18 10.35 -6.52
C TYR A 68 -0.83 9.56 -5.38
N ILE A 69 -0.52 9.89 -4.12
CA ILE A 69 -1.14 9.26 -2.95
C ILE A 69 -2.64 9.59 -2.91
N LEU A 70 -3.01 10.84 -3.13
CA LEU A 70 -4.43 11.23 -3.18
C LEU A 70 -5.18 10.53 -4.32
N MET A 71 -4.59 10.45 -5.52
CA MET A 71 -5.18 9.71 -6.64
C MET A 71 -5.34 8.21 -6.31
N PHE A 72 -4.37 7.60 -5.64
CA PHE A 72 -4.45 6.20 -5.20
C PHE A 72 -5.61 5.98 -4.22
N VAL A 73 -5.78 6.84 -3.21
CA VAL A 73 -6.87 6.73 -2.23
C VAL A 73 -8.24 6.87 -2.91
N ILE A 74 -8.38 7.80 -3.85
CA ILE A 74 -9.63 7.97 -4.61
C ILE A 74 -9.91 6.72 -5.47
N PHE A 75 -8.88 6.21 -6.16
CA PHE A 75 -9.00 5.02 -6.98
C PHE A 75 -9.36 3.76 -6.15
N ASP A 76 -8.83 3.63 -4.93
CA ASP A 76 -9.16 2.51 -4.03
C ASP A 76 -10.66 2.51 -3.66
N VAL A 77 -11.20 3.68 -3.34
CA VAL A 77 -12.65 3.84 -3.12
C VAL A 77 -13.45 3.49 -4.37
N MET A 78 -12.99 3.91 -5.57
CA MET A 78 -13.63 3.53 -6.83
C MET A 78 -13.64 2.01 -7.05
N ALA A 79 -12.55 1.31 -6.71
CA ALA A 79 -12.43 -0.13 -6.87
C ALA A 79 -13.45 -0.89 -6.01
N ILE A 80 -13.74 -0.41 -4.80
CA ILE A 80 -14.79 -0.97 -3.93
C ILE A 80 -16.16 -0.88 -4.61
N PHE A 81 -16.50 0.28 -5.20
CA PHE A 81 -17.75 0.45 -5.94
C PHE A 81 -17.80 -0.45 -7.18
N LEU A 82 -16.69 -0.57 -7.90
CA LEU A 82 -16.58 -1.44 -9.07
C LEU A 82 -16.78 -2.91 -8.69
N TYR A 83 -16.24 -3.35 -7.55
CA TYR A 83 -16.40 -4.70 -7.02
C TYR A 83 -17.86 -4.99 -6.64
N ALA A 84 -18.49 -4.09 -5.88
CA ALA A 84 -19.89 -4.22 -5.48
C ALA A 84 -20.83 -4.30 -6.71
N TRP A 85 -20.63 -3.42 -7.68
CA TRP A 85 -21.38 -3.44 -8.94
C TRP A 85 -21.09 -4.70 -9.75
N GLY A 86 -19.82 -5.09 -9.91
CA GLY A 86 -19.40 -6.28 -10.64
C GLY A 86 -19.97 -7.57 -10.05
N SER A 87 -20.08 -7.66 -8.72
CA SER A 87 -20.65 -8.84 -8.04
C SER A 87 -22.14 -9.06 -8.32
N THR A 88 -22.88 -8.01 -8.71
CA THR A 88 -24.33 -8.05 -8.92
C THR A 88 -24.76 -7.76 -10.36
N ILE A 89 -23.80 -7.53 -11.26
CA ILE A 89 -24.05 -7.06 -12.63
C ILE A 89 -24.97 -7.97 -13.46
N LEU A 90 -24.93 -9.28 -13.22
CA LEU A 90 -25.77 -10.27 -13.90
C LEU A 90 -27.23 -10.27 -13.40
N ASN A 91 -27.46 -9.80 -12.18
CA ASN A 91 -28.78 -9.79 -11.53
C ASN A 91 -29.45 -8.41 -11.53
N LEU A 92 -28.74 -7.37 -11.98
CA LEU A 92 -29.26 -6.01 -12.04
C LEU A 92 -30.00 -5.75 -13.37
N PRO A 93 -31.14 -5.03 -13.35
CA PRO A 93 -31.74 -4.54 -14.57
C PRO A 93 -30.79 -3.55 -15.27
N ARG A 94 -30.76 -3.57 -16.60
CA ARG A 94 -29.85 -2.74 -17.42
C ARG A 94 -29.95 -1.23 -17.11
N THR A 95 -31.10 -0.78 -16.62
CA THR A 95 -31.34 0.60 -16.18
C THR A 95 -30.55 0.98 -14.93
N ALA A 96 -30.29 0.04 -14.01
CA ALA A 96 -29.49 0.28 -12.81
C ALA A 96 -27.99 0.38 -13.11
N THR A 97 -27.55 -0.10 -14.27
CA THR A 97 -26.15 -0.04 -14.73
C THR A 97 -25.76 1.37 -15.20
N LEU A 98 -26.70 2.10 -15.83
CA LEU A 98 -26.46 3.42 -16.40
C LEU A 98 -25.93 4.46 -15.39
N PRO A 99 -26.52 4.64 -14.19
CA PRO A 99 -26.00 5.61 -13.22
C PRO A 99 -24.61 5.25 -12.69
N ILE A 100 -24.29 3.96 -12.55
CA ILE A 100 -22.97 3.51 -12.10
C ILE A 100 -21.92 3.80 -13.17
N MET A 101 -22.24 3.57 -14.45
CA MET A 101 -21.37 3.95 -15.56
C MET A 101 -21.13 5.46 -15.62
N ALA A 102 -22.16 6.28 -15.39
CA ALA A 102 -22.02 7.73 -15.33
C ALA A 102 -21.14 8.18 -14.15
N PHE A 103 -21.35 7.59 -12.96
CA PHE A 103 -20.50 7.84 -11.79
C PHE A 103 -19.03 7.51 -12.06
N LEU A 104 -18.76 6.32 -12.64
CA LEU A 104 -17.39 5.92 -13.00
C LEU A 104 -16.78 6.88 -14.02
N ALA A 105 -17.53 7.29 -15.05
CA ALA A 105 -17.04 8.23 -16.06
C ALA A 105 -16.63 9.57 -15.43
N ILE A 106 -17.42 10.11 -14.51
CA ILE A 106 -17.09 11.35 -13.78
C ILE A 106 -15.82 11.15 -12.95
N MET A 107 -15.70 10.04 -12.23
CA MET A 107 -14.55 9.78 -11.37
C MET A 107 -13.25 9.54 -12.15
N PHE A 108 -13.30 8.76 -13.23
CA PHE A 108 -12.16 8.60 -14.15
C PHE A 108 -11.78 9.93 -14.81
N GLY A 109 -12.75 10.78 -15.17
CA GLY A 109 -12.50 12.12 -15.68
C GLY A 109 -11.77 13.01 -14.67
N ALA A 110 -12.22 13.03 -13.42
CA ALA A 110 -11.57 13.77 -12.34
C ALA A 110 -10.15 13.28 -12.07
N MET A 111 -9.92 11.95 -12.08
CA MET A 111 -8.60 11.36 -11.90
C MET A 111 -7.67 11.68 -13.08
N ALA A 112 -8.16 11.62 -14.33
CA ALA A 112 -7.39 12.00 -15.51
C ALA A 112 -6.97 13.48 -15.45
N PHE A 113 -7.86 14.37 -14.98
CA PHE A 113 -7.53 15.78 -14.77
C PHE A 113 -6.49 15.97 -13.67
N ALA A 114 -6.62 15.27 -12.54
CA ALA A 114 -5.64 15.30 -11.45
C ALA A 114 -4.25 14.81 -11.92
N LEU A 115 -4.21 13.75 -12.73
CA LEU A 115 -2.97 13.25 -13.33
C LEU A 115 -2.34 14.28 -14.27
N TYR A 116 -3.14 14.89 -15.14
CA TYR A 116 -2.68 15.96 -16.01
C TYR A 116 -2.09 17.14 -15.22
N GLN A 117 -2.74 17.54 -14.13
CA GLN A 117 -2.27 18.62 -13.26
C GLN A 117 -0.98 18.23 -12.53
N SER A 118 -0.82 16.96 -12.14
CA SER A 118 0.40 16.46 -11.47
C SER A 118 1.66 16.53 -12.35
N GLN A 119 1.50 16.56 -13.68
CA GLN A 119 2.62 16.68 -14.61
C GLN A 119 3.14 18.12 -14.72
N ARG A 120 2.34 19.11 -14.33
CA ARG A 120 2.79 20.51 -14.23
C ARG A 120 3.56 20.69 -12.92
N ARG A 121 4.89 20.58 -13.02
CA ARG A 121 5.82 20.73 -11.87
C ARG A 121 6.07 22.18 -11.47
N ASP A 122 5.57 23.10 -12.28
CA ASP A 122 5.69 24.55 -12.22
C ASP A 122 4.71 25.22 -11.24
N ILE A 123 3.74 24.47 -10.70
CA ILE A 123 2.74 24.94 -9.72
C ILE A 123 3.07 24.54 -8.26
N TRP A 124 4.26 23.99 -8.00
CA TRP A 124 4.67 23.49 -6.67
C TRP A 124 6.07 23.96 -6.27
#